data_AF-A0A7K3LTJ5-F1
#
_entry.id   AF-A0A7K3LTJ5-F1
#
_cell.length_a   1.000
_cell.length_b   1.000
_cell.length_c   1.000
_cell.angle_alpha   90.00
_cell.angle_beta   90.00
_cell.angle_gamma   90.00
#
_symmetry.space_group_name_H-M   'P 1'
#
loop_
_entity.id
_entity.type
_entity.pdbx_description
1 polymer ?
#
loop_
_entity_poly.entity_id
_entity_poly.type
_entity_poly.pdbx_seq_one_letter_code
_entity_poly.pdbx_strand_id
1 'polypeptide(L)'
;MRVRVSTRGVRTSVGPRAARIHVGGGRTTLSTGLGPFFASTALLPASGRRRTTVRRTSRSTGPSPSQLAAAQRAAERAQRESDRDAAIRELTRMRVDSTTAHLEPFRQSVHPVLPPPPPIGFAVAQAQAQAHFTAGVSQLARTARAQARDRAREAAQDYLAAETQRREAIHQSLQSAAGQWWEALCHNDESTVCEAVNIAFADNPAAGCAVGVQGTTLSILMRLPDLDTLPTQMPATSPAGRPTLKAMPKRDRMRWWLHILASNLAAAVLEALATAPSIDAVSAAVVTRMPDTQRLGVVAYGTWSRSAMAARPWRTAEDAWRILDIGSDVRCSIRATASGNISSVVRPLDLTDIPALAALVADCVDEPDSVLGRIDAELSGTSEQLGGLSDADPYAPFGFAEWLAARTAPHNAPSAPPAPSAQTPPCQSLRSGESIDLPEDAQFELHVEFRSGGADADLSLLLVDEFDSVATDDDFVFYNNPSAADGAARLLGKFVGDTTAESAVIHPRALRPSVRKVVVSANMDIAAGLTFSALTQAAVTMRSRTGAWSFVPRLEPSVRAVVLLEIYQLTHPDGSTRWKMRAVGQGWDDGLAALARAYQVDIDE
;
A
#
# COMPACT_ATOMS: atom_id res chain seq x y z
N MET A 1 -11.34 5.24 13.01
CA MET A 1 -10.02 5.35 12.36
C MET A 1 -8.93 5.26 13.42
N ARG A 2 -8.12 4.19 13.43
CA ARG A 2 -7.00 4.07 14.39
C ARG A 2 -5.74 4.65 13.77
N VAL A 3 -5.20 5.68 14.40
CA VAL A 3 -3.91 6.27 14.05
C VAL A 3 -2.86 5.60 14.92
N ARG A 4 -1.98 4.80 14.31
CA ARG A 4 -0.79 4.24 14.97
C ARG A 4 0.40 5.10 14.62
N VAL A 5 1.14 5.51 15.65
CA VAL A 5 2.21 6.47 15.51
C VAL A 5 3.45 5.77 16.05
N SER A 6 4.41 5.40 15.20
CA SER A 6 5.68 4.74 15.57
C SER A 6 6.89 5.66 15.35
N THR A 7 8.04 5.32 15.91
CA THR A 7 9.32 6.04 15.76
C THR A 7 9.75 6.26 14.29
N ARG A 8 9.13 5.55 13.34
CA ARG A 8 9.35 5.66 11.88
C ARG A 8 8.18 6.28 11.12
N GLY A 9 7.07 6.65 11.77
CA GLY A 9 5.99 7.41 11.11
C GLY A 9 4.61 7.38 11.76
N VAL A 10 3.68 8.17 11.23
CA VAL A 10 2.23 8.10 11.48
C VAL A 10 1.64 7.20 10.39
N ARG A 11 0.89 6.18 10.78
CA ARG A 11 0.09 5.34 9.89
C ARG A 11 -1.32 5.25 10.42
N THR A 12 -2.29 5.19 9.52
CA THR A 12 -3.68 4.96 9.89
C THR A 12 -4.07 3.62 9.32
N SER A 13 -4.50 2.69 10.15
CA SER A 13 -5.02 1.42 9.64
C SER A 13 -6.49 1.61 9.30
N VAL A 14 -6.75 1.75 8.00
CA VAL A 14 -8.02 1.36 7.37
C VAL A 14 -7.68 0.18 6.46
N GLY A 15 -8.54 -0.83 6.43
CA GLY A 15 -8.38 -2.07 5.66
C GLY A 15 -8.25 -1.86 4.13
N PRO A 16 -8.04 -2.93 3.37
CA PRO A 16 -7.09 -2.90 2.24
C PRO A 16 -7.70 -2.64 0.85
N ARG A 17 -7.05 -1.73 0.12
CA ARG A 17 -6.49 -1.82 -1.25
C ARG A 17 -7.32 -2.51 -2.35
N ALA A 18 -7.79 -1.67 -3.27
CA ALA A 18 -8.08 -2.01 -4.66
C ALA A 18 -6.80 -1.90 -5.52
N ALA A 19 -6.84 -2.49 -6.71
CA ALA A 19 -5.71 -2.66 -7.61
C ALA A 19 -4.99 -1.36 -7.98
N ARG A 20 -3.66 -1.42 -8.10
CA ARG A 20 -2.79 -0.31 -8.48
C ARG A 20 -2.70 -0.16 -9.99
N ILE A 21 -2.83 1.06 -10.48
CA ILE A 21 -2.39 1.47 -11.83
C ILE A 21 -1.31 2.53 -11.64
N HIS A 22 -0.09 2.24 -12.08
CA HIS A 22 1.01 3.19 -12.09
C HIS A 22 0.94 4.04 -13.37
N VAL A 23 0.81 5.37 -13.23
CA VAL A 23 1.02 6.32 -14.34
C VAL A 23 2.15 7.27 -13.94
N GLY A 24 3.36 6.96 -14.40
CA GLY A 24 4.56 7.77 -14.22
C GLY A 24 5.30 7.95 -15.55
N GLY A 25 5.46 9.19 -15.99
CA GLY A 25 6.07 9.54 -17.26
C GLY A 25 7.60 9.76 -17.20
N GLY A 26 8.34 8.88 -17.91
CA GLY A 26 9.68 9.08 -18.52
C GLY A 26 10.90 9.06 -17.58
N ARG A 27 12.07 8.46 -17.88
CA ARG A 27 12.68 7.96 -19.14
C ARG A 27 13.68 6.80 -18.88
N THR A 28 13.87 6.02 -19.94
CA THR A 28 14.77 4.89 -20.21
C THR A 28 16.27 5.19 -20.14
N THR A 29 17.09 4.26 -19.60
CA THR A 29 18.24 3.67 -20.34
C THR A 29 18.77 2.37 -19.70
N LEU A 30 19.21 1.43 -20.57
CA LEU A 30 19.77 0.10 -20.32
C LEU A 30 21.09 0.10 -19.53
N SER A 31 21.32 -0.93 -18.72
CA SER A 31 22.44 -1.85 -18.99
C SER A 31 22.21 -3.26 -18.43
N THR A 32 22.43 -4.23 -19.31
CA THR A 32 22.62 -5.67 -19.11
C THR A 32 23.61 -6.05 -18.00
N GLY A 33 23.28 -7.06 -17.21
CA GLY A 33 24.28 -7.80 -16.43
C GLY A 33 23.70 -8.70 -15.34
N LEU A 34 23.57 -10.00 -15.66
CA LEU A 34 23.30 -11.08 -14.72
C LEU A 34 24.33 -11.14 -13.57
N GLY A 35 23.82 -11.24 -12.34
CA GLY A 35 24.36 -12.14 -11.31
C GLY A 35 25.75 -11.87 -10.71
N PRO A 36 26.09 -12.60 -9.63
CA PRO A 36 26.75 -12.02 -8.46
C PRO A 36 28.25 -12.34 -8.38
N PHE A 37 28.97 -11.45 -7.69
CA PHE A 37 30.42 -11.43 -7.40
C PHE A 37 31.32 -11.04 -8.57
N PHE A 38 31.95 -9.86 -8.45
CA PHE A 38 33.38 -9.77 -8.76
C PHE A 38 34.12 -8.99 -7.67
N ALA A 39 34.96 -9.74 -6.98
CA ALA A 39 36.17 -9.26 -6.35
C ALA A 39 37.07 -8.61 -7.43
N SER A 40 37.73 -7.53 -7.05
CA SER A 40 38.72 -6.86 -7.87
C SER A 40 39.96 -7.73 -8.06
N THR A 41 40.29 -8.03 -9.32
CA THR A 41 41.63 -8.49 -9.70
C THR A 41 42.00 -7.80 -11.00
N ALA A 42 42.92 -6.85 -10.91
CA ALA A 42 43.49 -6.15 -12.04
C ALA A 42 44.56 -7.04 -12.69
N LEU A 43 44.39 -7.37 -13.97
CA LEU A 43 45.47 -7.78 -14.85
C LEU A 43 45.06 -7.50 -16.30
N LEU A 44 45.76 -6.59 -16.98
CA LEU A 44 46.18 -6.86 -18.35
C LEU A 44 47.62 -6.39 -18.58
N PRO A 45 48.35 -7.07 -19.48
CA PRO A 45 49.77 -6.92 -19.72
C PRO A 45 50.05 -6.01 -20.92
N ALA A 46 51.25 -5.41 -20.96
CA ALA A 46 51.94 -5.16 -22.22
C ALA A 46 53.45 -4.98 -21.97
N SER A 47 54.20 -5.69 -22.80
CA SER A 47 55.65 -5.76 -22.93
C SER A 47 56.35 -4.42 -23.21
N GLY A 48 57.56 -4.25 -22.69
CA GLY A 48 58.48 -3.19 -23.12
C GLY A 48 59.85 -3.26 -22.44
N ARG A 49 60.81 -3.90 -23.11
CA ARG A 49 62.24 -4.06 -22.72
C ARG A 49 62.92 -2.73 -22.34
N ARG A 50 63.62 -2.70 -21.19
CA ARG A 50 64.94 -2.05 -21.07
C ARG A 50 65.75 -2.66 -19.92
N ARG A 51 66.88 -3.28 -20.27
CA ARG A 51 67.93 -3.67 -19.32
C ARG A 51 68.63 -2.41 -18.84
N THR A 52 68.58 -2.14 -17.54
CA THR A 52 69.56 -1.30 -16.85
C THR A 52 69.98 -1.99 -15.57
N THR A 53 71.21 -2.47 -15.58
CA THR A 53 71.98 -2.90 -14.41
C THR A 53 72.08 -1.79 -13.39
N VAL A 54 71.59 -2.02 -12.17
CA VAL A 54 71.95 -1.20 -11.01
C VAL A 54 72.43 -2.12 -9.89
N ARG A 55 73.60 -1.75 -9.36
CA ARG A 55 74.34 -2.38 -8.27
C ARG A 55 73.47 -2.63 -7.03
N ARG A 56 73.66 -3.80 -6.43
CA ARG A 56 73.37 -4.07 -5.02
C ARG A 56 74.26 -3.18 -4.15
N THR A 57 73.69 -2.11 -3.59
CA THR A 57 74.24 -1.44 -2.41
C THR A 57 73.12 -0.84 -1.57
N SER A 58 73.01 -1.36 -0.34
CA SER A 58 72.57 -0.75 0.92
C SER A 58 71.60 -1.66 1.67
N ARG A 59 72.00 -2.02 2.89
CA ARG A 59 71.11 -2.59 3.90
C ARG A 59 70.07 -1.52 4.21
N SER A 60 68.82 -1.75 3.84
CA SER A 60 67.68 -1.04 4.39
C SER A 60 67.59 -1.39 5.88
N THR A 61 68.18 -0.57 6.75
CA THR A 61 67.78 -0.55 8.16
C THR A 61 66.30 -0.18 8.19
N GLY A 62 65.45 -1.12 8.58
CA GLY A 62 64.02 -0.85 8.79
C GLY A 62 63.83 0.32 9.75
N PRO A 63 62.67 1.00 9.68
CA PRO A 63 62.39 2.14 10.54
C PRO A 63 62.59 1.78 12.00
N SER A 64 63.22 2.68 12.76
CA SER A 64 63.40 2.46 14.20
C SER A 64 62.03 2.37 14.90
N PRO A 65 61.94 1.72 16.07
CA PRO A 65 60.69 1.69 16.86
C PRO A 65 60.09 3.09 17.13
N SER A 66 60.94 4.11 17.27
CA SER A 66 60.50 5.50 17.46
C SER A 66 59.92 6.13 16.18
N GLN A 67 60.48 5.81 15.01
CA GLN A 67 59.95 6.25 13.71
C GLN A 67 58.60 5.58 13.42
N LEU A 68 58.45 4.30 13.74
CA LEU A 68 57.17 3.59 13.65
C LEU A 68 56.11 4.20 14.58
N ALA A 69 56.45 4.50 15.84
CA ALA A 69 55.53 5.13 16.80
C ALA A 69 55.16 6.58 16.40
N ALA A 70 56.06 7.33 15.76
CA ALA A 70 55.76 8.66 15.21
C ALA A 70 54.82 8.58 14.01
N ALA A 71 55.06 7.62 13.10
CA ALA A 71 54.19 7.36 11.96
C ALA A 71 52.79 6.89 12.40
N GLN A 72 52.69 6.02 13.40
CA GLN A 72 51.41 5.59 13.99
C GLN A 72 50.61 6.77 14.55
N ARG A 73 51.23 7.62 15.39
CA ARG A 73 50.56 8.82 15.93
C ARG A 73 50.17 9.81 14.83
N ALA A 74 50.94 9.91 13.76
CA ALA A 74 50.59 10.75 12.61
C ALA A 74 49.39 10.18 11.85
N ALA A 75 49.35 8.87 11.63
CA ALA A 75 48.22 8.18 11.02
C ALA A 75 46.94 8.29 11.86
N GLU A 76 47.04 8.11 13.19
CA GLU A 76 45.90 8.30 14.11
C GLU A 76 45.35 9.72 14.08
N ARG A 77 46.21 10.75 14.02
CA ARG A 77 45.77 12.14 13.89
C ARG A 77 45.09 12.40 12.54
N ALA A 78 45.64 11.87 11.45
CA ALA A 78 45.05 11.96 10.12
C ALA A 78 43.68 11.27 10.06
N GLN A 79 43.53 10.11 10.71
CA GLN A 79 42.25 9.41 10.80
C GLN A 79 41.22 10.24 11.56
N ARG A 80 41.57 10.77 12.74
CA ARG A 80 40.67 11.65 13.53
C ARG A 80 40.23 12.90 12.76
N GLU A 81 41.13 13.48 11.98
CA GLU A 81 40.82 14.61 11.10
C GLU A 81 39.87 14.22 9.98
N SER A 82 40.12 13.08 9.30
CA SER A 82 39.22 12.53 8.29
C SER A 82 37.83 12.22 8.84
N ASP A 83 37.75 11.59 10.01
CA ASP A 83 36.48 11.23 10.67
C ASP A 83 35.69 12.50 11.06
N ARG A 84 36.38 13.52 11.59
CA ARG A 84 35.76 14.82 11.92
C ARG A 84 35.21 15.50 10.67
N ASP A 85 35.98 15.53 9.60
CA ASP A 85 35.57 16.19 8.36
C ASP A 85 34.40 15.43 7.71
N ALA A 86 34.37 14.10 7.82
CA ALA A 86 33.23 13.28 7.41
C ALA A 86 31.97 13.61 8.23
N ALA A 87 32.08 13.68 9.56
CA ALA A 87 30.97 14.06 10.43
C ALA A 87 30.44 15.49 10.16
N ILE A 88 31.32 16.44 9.87
CA ILE A 88 30.92 17.81 9.47
C ILE A 88 30.13 17.79 8.16
N ARG A 89 30.60 17.04 7.15
CA ARG A 89 29.89 16.89 5.87
C ARG A 89 28.52 16.24 6.06
N GLU A 90 28.46 15.18 6.86
CA GLU A 90 27.21 14.48 7.16
C GLU A 90 26.19 15.38 7.88
N LEU A 91 26.60 16.10 8.92
CA LEU A 91 25.73 17.05 9.63
C LEU A 91 25.26 18.19 8.72
N THR A 92 26.12 18.66 7.82
CA THR A 92 25.75 19.71 6.86
C THR A 92 24.70 19.21 5.88
N ARG A 93 24.89 18.00 5.34
CA ARG A 93 23.92 17.34 4.45
C ARG A 93 22.59 17.10 5.17
N MET A 94 22.61 16.50 6.36
CA MET A 94 21.42 16.26 7.17
C MET A 94 20.63 17.56 7.41
N ARG A 95 21.33 18.67 7.69
CA ARG A 95 20.68 19.96 7.88
C ARG A 95 20.01 20.48 6.62
N VAL A 96 20.66 20.36 5.47
CA VAL A 96 20.05 20.74 4.18
C VAL A 96 18.83 19.87 3.92
N ASP A 97 19.00 18.55 3.85
CA ASP A 97 17.94 17.60 3.49
C ASP A 97 16.70 17.75 4.40
N SER A 98 16.91 17.89 5.71
CA SER A 98 15.81 18.05 6.67
C SER A 98 15.08 19.40 6.62
N THR A 99 15.64 20.42 5.96
CA THR A 99 15.08 21.78 5.89
C THR A 99 14.69 22.23 4.48
N THR A 100 14.77 21.33 3.49
CA THR A 100 14.47 21.63 2.08
C THR A 100 13.40 20.75 1.44
N ALA A 101 12.70 19.89 2.19
CA ALA A 101 11.63 19.03 1.67
C ALA A 101 10.60 19.79 0.80
N HIS A 102 10.23 21.02 1.18
CA HIS A 102 9.28 21.86 0.43
C HIS A 102 9.79 22.38 -0.92
N LEU A 103 11.08 22.19 -1.24
CA LEU A 103 11.67 22.56 -2.53
C LEU A 103 11.61 21.42 -3.55
N GLU A 104 11.11 20.25 -3.15
CA GLU A 104 10.87 19.14 -4.07
C GLU A 104 9.79 19.48 -5.10
N PRO A 105 9.90 18.95 -6.33
CA PRO A 105 8.92 19.24 -7.38
C PRO A 105 7.65 18.41 -7.20
N PHE A 106 6.61 19.01 -6.61
CA PHE A 106 5.29 18.41 -6.51
C PHE A 106 4.51 18.55 -7.82
N ARG A 107 4.43 17.47 -8.59
CA ARG A 107 3.72 17.47 -9.88
C ARG A 107 2.22 17.32 -9.67
N GLN A 108 1.46 18.22 -10.29
CA GLN A 108 0.01 18.10 -10.27
C GLN A 108 -0.42 16.82 -10.98
N SER A 109 -1.33 16.07 -10.34
CA SER A 109 -1.97 14.91 -10.95
C SER A 109 -2.71 15.32 -12.22
N VAL A 110 -2.64 14.46 -13.24
CA VAL A 110 -3.34 14.65 -14.52
C VAL A 110 -4.14 13.40 -14.85
N HIS A 111 -5.15 13.56 -15.71
CA HIS A 111 -5.98 12.44 -16.15
C HIS A 111 -5.10 11.30 -16.71
N PRO A 112 -5.17 10.09 -16.14
CA PRO A 112 -4.34 8.97 -16.54
C PRO A 112 -4.72 8.50 -17.95
N VAL A 113 -3.72 8.47 -18.85
CA VAL A 113 -3.86 7.92 -20.19
C VAL A 113 -2.93 6.72 -20.30
N LEU A 114 -3.50 5.54 -20.49
CA LEU A 114 -2.74 4.32 -20.64
C LEU A 114 -2.14 4.26 -22.05
N PRO A 115 -0.89 3.78 -22.20
CA PRO A 115 -0.34 3.53 -23.52
C PRO A 115 -1.11 2.40 -24.22
N PRO A 116 -1.26 2.46 -25.55
CA PRO A 116 -1.95 1.41 -26.30
C PRO A 116 -1.20 0.07 -26.19
N PRO A 117 -1.91 -1.06 -26.35
CA PRO A 117 -1.31 -2.38 -26.24
C PRO A 117 -0.22 -2.58 -27.30
N PRO A 118 0.89 -3.28 -26.98
CA PRO A 118 1.95 -3.53 -27.94
C PRO A 118 1.44 -4.42 -29.10
N PRO A 119 1.77 -4.10 -30.36
CA PRO A 119 1.33 -4.88 -31.51
C PRO A 119 1.99 -6.25 -31.54
N ILE A 120 1.26 -7.27 -31.98
CA ILE A 120 1.82 -8.61 -32.25
C ILE A 120 2.29 -8.67 -33.70
N GLY A 121 3.54 -9.08 -33.90
CA GLY A 121 4.08 -9.27 -35.25
C GLY A 121 3.50 -10.52 -35.91
N PHE A 122 3.03 -10.38 -37.16
CA PHE A 122 2.53 -11.51 -37.97
C PHE A 122 3.52 -12.69 -38.04
N ALA A 123 4.83 -12.40 -38.09
CA ALA A 123 5.87 -13.43 -38.14
C ALA A 123 5.86 -14.36 -36.91
N VAL A 124 5.56 -13.82 -35.72
CA VAL A 124 5.51 -14.59 -34.47
C VAL A 124 4.27 -15.50 -34.48
N ALA A 125 3.11 -14.95 -34.83
CA ALA A 125 1.87 -15.71 -35.00
C ALA A 125 2.03 -16.83 -36.04
N GLN A 126 2.64 -16.52 -37.19
CA GLN A 126 2.88 -17.48 -38.27
C GLN A 126 3.83 -18.61 -37.83
N ALA A 127 4.89 -18.30 -37.09
CA ALA A 127 5.83 -19.30 -36.60
C ALA A 127 5.13 -20.30 -35.65
N GLN A 128 4.31 -19.79 -34.71
CA GLN A 128 3.55 -20.63 -33.79
C GLN A 128 2.52 -21.51 -34.52
N ALA A 129 1.75 -20.93 -35.45
CA ALA A 129 0.78 -21.66 -36.25
C ALA A 129 1.45 -22.75 -37.10
N GLN A 130 2.58 -22.41 -37.75
CA GLN A 130 3.31 -23.36 -38.59
C GLN A 130 3.91 -24.51 -37.77
N ALA A 131 4.43 -24.22 -36.57
CA ALA A 131 4.87 -25.26 -35.65
C ALA A 131 3.73 -26.21 -35.28
N HIS A 132 2.53 -25.68 -35.01
CA HIS A 132 1.35 -26.47 -34.67
C HIS A 132 0.87 -27.35 -35.84
N PHE A 133 0.61 -26.78 -37.02
CA PHE A 133 0.05 -27.54 -38.16
C PHE A 133 1.03 -28.49 -38.84
N THR A 134 2.34 -28.27 -38.69
CA THR A 134 3.36 -29.18 -39.24
C THR A 134 3.82 -30.25 -38.24
N ALA A 135 3.33 -30.20 -37.00
CA ALA A 135 3.54 -31.25 -36.02
C ALA A 135 2.93 -32.57 -36.54
N GLY A 136 3.72 -33.65 -36.52
CA GLY A 136 3.30 -34.96 -37.01
C GLY A 136 3.30 -35.15 -38.54
N VAL A 137 3.60 -34.11 -39.34
CA VAL A 137 3.69 -34.25 -40.80
C VAL A 137 5.13 -34.58 -41.23
N SER A 138 5.35 -35.73 -41.85
CA SER A 138 6.68 -36.16 -42.35
C SER A 138 7.32 -35.11 -43.25
N GLN A 139 8.65 -34.95 -43.14
CA GLN A 139 9.42 -34.04 -44.00
C GLN A 139 9.37 -34.42 -45.49
N LEU A 140 9.15 -35.70 -45.78
CA LEU A 140 9.09 -36.23 -47.16
C LEU A 140 7.72 -35.99 -47.83
N ALA A 141 6.68 -35.68 -47.05
CA ALA A 141 5.32 -35.41 -47.55
C ALA A 141 5.17 -33.95 -48.04
N ARG A 142 5.84 -33.60 -49.15
CA ARG A 142 5.94 -32.21 -49.65
C ARG A 142 4.60 -31.51 -49.86
N THR A 143 3.62 -32.20 -50.44
CA THR A 143 2.26 -31.67 -50.68
C THR A 143 1.50 -31.43 -49.38
N ALA A 144 1.52 -32.40 -48.46
CA ALA A 144 0.88 -32.26 -47.14
C ALA A 144 1.51 -31.13 -46.30
N ARG A 145 2.84 -30.96 -46.38
CA ARG A 145 3.52 -29.83 -45.72
C ARG A 145 3.19 -28.48 -46.35
N ALA A 146 3.03 -28.40 -47.68
CA ALA A 146 2.58 -27.18 -48.35
C ALA A 146 1.18 -26.79 -47.86
N GLN A 147 0.23 -27.73 -47.90
CA GLN A 147 -1.14 -27.53 -47.37
C GLN A 147 -1.16 -27.16 -45.89
N ALA A 148 -0.29 -27.76 -45.06
CA ALA A 148 -0.17 -27.40 -43.65
C ALA A 148 0.36 -25.97 -43.44
N ARG A 149 1.28 -25.49 -44.28
CA ARG A 149 1.78 -24.10 -44.21
C ARG A 149 0.73 -23.08 -44.65
N ASP A 150 -0.08 -23.40 -45.66
CA ASP A 150 -1.14 -22.51 -46.10
C ASP A 150 -2.24 -22.37 -45.04
N ARG A 151 -2.69 -23.50 -44.44
CA ARG A 151 -3.59 -23.50 -43.28
C ARG A 151 -3.00 -22.74 -42.08
N ALA A 152 -1.70 -22.89 -41.82
CA ALA A 152 -1.01 -22.14 -40.77
C ALA A 152 -1.01 -20.63 -41.02
N ARG A 153 -0.87 -20.20 -42.28
CA ARG A 153 -0.87 -18.78 -42.64
C ARG A 153 -2.25 -18.15 -42.41
N GLU A 154 -3.32 -18.81 -42.84
CA GLU A 154 -4.70 -18.37 -42.61
C GLU A 154 -5.02 -18.31 -41.12
N ALA A 155 -4.73 -19.40 -40.38
CA ALA A 155 -5.00 -19.45 -38.96
C ALA A 155 -4.17 -18.44 -38.15
N ALA A 156 -2.95 -18.12 -38.58
CA ALA A 156 -2.14 -17.06 -37.96
C ALA A 156 -2.76 -15.66 -38.15
N GLN A 157 -3.42 -15.39 -39.28
CA GLN A 157 -4.15 -14.13 -39.50
C GLN A 157 -5.36 -14.02 -38.57
N ASP A 158 -6.13 -15.10 -38.47
CA ASP A 158 -7.28 -15.19 -37.55
C ASP A 158 -6.86 -15.01 -36.08
N TYR A 159 -5.78 -15.68 -35.67
CA TYR A 159 -5.23 -15.57 -34.32
C TYR A 159 -4.78 -14.12 -34.03
N LEU A 160 -4.08 -13.50 -34.97
CA LEU A 160 -3.61 -12.12 -34.82
C LEU A 160 -4.78 -11.14 -34.64
N ALA A 161 -5.82 -11.27 -35.47
CA ALA A 161 -7.01 -10.44 -35.38
C ALA A 161 -7.72 -10.61 -34.02
N ALA A 162 -7.91 -11.86 -33.57
CA ALA A 162 -8.54 -12.16 -32.29
C ALA A 162 -7.74 -11.62 -31.09
N GLU A 163 -6.42 -11.81 -31.10
CA GLU A 163 -5.56 -11.35 -30.00
C GLU A 163 -5.43 -9.82 -29.97
N THR A 164 -5.40 -9.16 -31.14
CA THR A 164 -5.46 -7.70 -31.21
C THR A 164 -6.78 -7.18 -30.63
N GLN A 165 -7.92 -7.76 -31.01
CA GLN A 165 -9.22 -7.37 -30.49
C GLN A 165 -9.33 -7.58 -28.97
N ARG A 166 -8.84 -8.72 -28.47
CA ARG A 166 -8.80 -9.02 -27.03
C ARG A 166 -7.99 -7.98 -26.25
N ARG A 167 -6.76 -7.67 -26.71
CA ARG A 167 -5.89 -6.69 -26.07
C ARG A 167 -6.48 -5.28 -26.10
N GLU A 168 -7.12 -4.91 -27.21
CA GLU A 168 -7.83 -3.64 -27.33
C GLU A 168 -9.01 -3.54 -26.34
N ALA A 169 -9.78 -4.62 -26.18
CA ALA A 169 -10.86 -4.66 -25.19
C ALA A 169 -10.35 -4.53 -23.74
N ILE A 170 -9.22 -5.19 -23.41
CA ILE A 170 -8.55 -5.05 -22.11
C ILE A 170 -8.07 -3.61 -21.91
N HIS A 171 -7.42 -3.03 -22.92
CA HIS A 171 -6.96 -1.64 -22.89
C HIS A 171 -8.11 -0.66 -22.63
N GLN A 172 -9.23 -0.80 -23.35
CA GLN A 172 -10.42 0.04 -23.15
C GLN A 172 -11.02 -0.10 -21.75
N SER A 173 -11.07 -1.33 -21.21
CA SER A 173 -11.53 -1.58 -19.84
C SER A 173 -10.64 -0.88 -18.81
N LEU A 174 -9.33 -1.04 -18.93
CA LEU A 174 -8.36 -0.38 -18.05
C LEU A 174 -8.42 1.15 -18.17
N GLN A 175 -8.59 1.67 -19.39
CA GLN A 175 -8.71 3.11 -19.63
C GLN A 175 -10.00 3.68 -19.03
N SER A 176 -11.10 2.92 -19.09
CA SER A 176 -12.37 3.28 -18.44
C SER A 176 -12.25 3.28 -16.92
N ALA A 177 -11.63 2.27 -16.32
CA ALA A 177 -11.38 2.21 -14.88
C ALA A 177 -10.49 3.37 -14.41
N ALA A 178 -9.44 3.70 -15.17
CA ALA A 178 -8.58 4.85 -14.90
C ALA A 178 -9.35 6.19 -14.98
N GLY A 179 -10.29 6.31 -15.92
CA GLY A 179 -11.19 7.46 -16.03
C GLY A 179 -12.15 7.59 -14.84
N GLN A 180 -12.75 6.49 -14.39
CA GLN A 180 -13.63 6.47 -13.21
C GLN A 180 -12.87 6.87 -11.94
N TRP A 181 -11.65 6.33 -11.76
CA TRP A 181 -10.78 6.73 -10.65
C TRP A 181 -10.45 8.23 -10.68
N TRP A 182 -10.13 8.78 -11.87
CA TRP A 182 -9.87 10.20 -12.03
C TRP A 182 -11.09 11.07 -11.71
N GLU A 183 -12.27 10.63 -12.14
CA GLU A 183 -13.52 11.30 -11.83
C GLU A 183 -13.81 11.31 -10.33
N ALA A 184 -13.62 10.17 -9.62
CA ALA A 184 -13.75 10.10 -8.17
C ALA A 184 -12.77 11.04 -7.46
N LEU A 185 -11.51 11.08 -7.91
CA LEU A 185 -10.51 12.02 -7.39
C LEU A 185 -10.92 13.49 -7.58
N CYS A 186 -11.49 13.82 -8.75
CA CYS A 186 -11.96 15.18 -9.05
C CYS A 186 -13.23 15.57 -8.28
N HIS A 187 -14.05 14.60 -7.88
CA HIS A 187 -15.24 14.82 -7.03
C HIS A 187 -14.92 14.82 -5.53
N ASN A 188 -13.63 14.77 -5.16
CA ASN A 188 -13.18 14.69 -3.78
C ASN A 188 -13.76 13.49 -3.01
N ASP A 189 -13.93 12.35 -3.69
CA ASP A 189 -14.28 11.09 -3.02
C ASP A 189 -13.24 10.79 -1.93
N GLU A 190 -13.69 10.68 -0.67
CA GLU A 190 -12.81 10.61 0.49
C GLU A 190 -11.83 9.44 0.39
N SER A 191 -12.32 8.25 0.01
CA SER A 191 -11.51 7.04 -0.09
C SER A 191 -10.41 7.19 -1.15
N THR A 192 -10.79 7.70 -2.32
CA THR A 192 -9.90 7.89 -3.48
C THR A 192 -8.83 8.95 -3.20
N VAL A 193 -9.24 10.09 -2.62
CA VAL A 193 -8.32 11.19 -2.27
C VAL A 193 -7.35 10.75 -1.18
N CYS A 194 -7.85 10.16 -0.10
CA CYS A 194 -7.00 9.69 1.00
C CYS A 194 -6.01 8.63 0.53
N GLU A 195 -6.44 7.67 -0.30
CA GLU A 195 -5.53 6.67 -0.88
C GLU A 195 -4.46 7.33 -1.77
N ALA A 196 -4.86 8.20 -2.70
CA ALA A 196 -3.92 8.86 -3.61
C ALA A 196 -2.87 9.71 -2.86
N VAL A 197 -3.30 10.49 -1.86
CA VAL A 197 -2.40 11.32 -1.06
C VAL A 197 -1.48 10.46 -0.18
N ASN A 198 -2.00 9.39 0.43
CA ASN A 198 -1.19 8.48 1.23
C ASN A 198 -0.15 7.72 0.39
N ILE A 199 -0.47 7.42 -0.88
CA ILE A 199 0.50 6.87 -1.83
C ILE A 199 1.61 7.89 -2.14
N ALA A 200 1.25 9.16 -2.37
CA ALA A 200 2.23 10.22 -2.60
C ALA A 200 3.16 10.38 -1.38
N PHE A 201 2.61 10.36 -0.17
CA PHE A 201 3.38 10.46 1.07
C PHE A 201 4.27 9.26 1.39
N ALA A 202 4.18 8.15 0.66
CA ALA A 202 4.91 6.92 0.99
C ALA A 202 6.43 7.10 0.98
N ASP A 203 6.93 8.02 0.16
CA ASP A 203 8.36 8.28 -0.01
C ASP A 203 8.85 9.49 0.81
N ASN A 204 7.97 10.12 1.61
CA ASN A 204 8.30 11.33 2.35
C ASN A 204 9.13 11.07 3.63
N PRO A 205 10.10 11.94 3.95
CA PRO A 205 10.92 11.81 5.16
C PRO A 205 10.13 12.05 6.45
N ALA A 206 9.07 12.87 6.42
CA ALA A 206 8.10 12.99 7.50
C ALA A 206 6.83 12.24 7.14
N ALA A 207 6.45 11.28 7.98
CA ALA A 207 5.27 10.46 7.73
C ALA A 207 3.99 11.28 7.91
N GLY A 208 3.41 11.69 6.78
CA GLY A 208 2.07 12.25 6.71
C GLY A 208 1.04 11.16 6.45
N CYS A 209 -0.19 11.40 6.88
CA CYS A 209 -1.32 10.57 6.53
C CYS A 209 -2.58 11.41 6.32
N ALA A 210 -3.26 11.21 5.21
CA ALA A 210 -4.60 11.73 4.95
C ALA A 210 -5.63 10.98 5.80
N VAL A 211 -6.42 11.76 6.55
CA VAL A 211 -7.33 11.28 7.59
C VAL A 211 -8.78 11.30 7.14
N GLY A 212 -9.14 12.25 6.28
CA GLY A 212 -10.48 12.35 5.72
C GLY A 212 -10.66 13.62 4.92
N VAL A 213 -11.78 13.72 4.23
CA VAL A 213 -12.13 14.84 3.36
C VAL A 213 -13.49 15.39 3.76
N GLN A 214 -13.56 16.71 3.96
CA GLN A 214 -14.82 17.41 4.22
C GLN A 214 -15.02 18.49 3.15
N GLY A 215 -15.94 18.25 2.21
CA GLY A 215 -16.17 19.13 1.08
C GLY A 215 -14.92 19.27 0.21
N THR A 216 -14.30 20.45 0.21
CA THR A 216 -13.04 20.72 -0.51
C THR A 216 -11.82 20.84 0.41
N THR A 217 -11.97 20.45 1.69
CA THR A 217 -10.88 20.48 2.68
C THR A 217 -10.41 19.07 3.02
N LEU A 218 -9.13 18.80 2.78
CA LEU A 218 -8.47 17.55 3.18
C LEU A 218 -7.87 17.71 4.57
N SER A 219 -8.06 16.71 5.44
CA SER A 219 -7.40 16.66 6.75
C SER A 219 -6.21 15.70 6.72
N ILE A 220 -5.05 16.16 7.19
CA ILE A 220 -3.83 15.35 7.31
C ILE A 220 -3.26 15.37 8.73
N LEU A 221 -2.64 14.27 9.13
CA LEU A 221 -1.85 14.14 10.35
C LEU A 221 -0.40 13.84 9.99
N MET A 222 0.55 14.48 10.64
CA MET A 222 1.98 14.32 10.36
C MET A 222 2.77 13.95 11.61
N ARG A 223 3.67 12.95 11.52
CA ARG A 223 4.70 12.71 12.54
C ARG A 223 5.96 13.46 12.18
N LEU A 224 6.46 14.28 13.11
CA LEU A 224 7.76 14.89 13.00
C LEU A 224 8.79 14.09 13.82
N PRO A 225 10.08 14.05 13.40
CA PRO A 225 11.15 13.55 14.25
C PRO A 225 11.17 14.24 15.62
N ASP A 226 11.44 13.45 16.65
CA ASP A 226 11.44 13.93 18.03
C ASP A 226 12.61 14.89 18.25
N LEU A 227 12.43 15.92 19.10
CA LEU A 227 13.47 16.93 19.32
C LEU A 227 14.79 16.32 19.83
N ASP A 228 14.70 15.22 20.58
CA ASP A 228 15.84 14.54 21.19
C ASP A 228 16.62 13.67 20.20
N THR A 229 16.06 13.37 19.02
CA THR A 229 16.79 12.64 17.96
C THR A 229 17.70 13.56 17.15
N LEU A 230 17.62 14.89 17.33
CA LEU A 230 18.49 15.82 16.62
C LEU A 230 19.93 15.81 17.14
N PRO A 231 20.92 16.02 16.24
CA PRO A 231 22.32 16.08 16.63
C PRO A 231 22.60 17.12 17.72
N THR A 232 23.48 16.73 18.64
CA THR A 232 23.89 17.59 19.75
C THR A 232 25.09 18.48 19.42
N GLN A 233 25.71 18.28 18.26
CA GLN A 233 26.87 19.02 17.77
C GLN A 233 26.53 19.80 16.50
N MET A 234 27.28 20.87 16.25
CA MET A 234 27.17 21.65 15.02
C MET A 234 28.54 21.96 14.42
N PRO A 235 28.64 22.06 13.08
CA PRO A 235 29.82 22.58 12.42
C PRO A 235 30.19 23.98 12.93
N ALA A 236 31.48 24.20 13.14
CA ALA A 236 32.05 25.47 13.52
C ALA A 236 33.47 25.60 12.95
N THR A 237 34.06 26.77 13.12
CA THR A 237 35.45 27.03 12.72
C THR A 237 36.27 27.35 13.96
N SER A 238 37.42 26.70 14.11
CA SER A 238 38.38 27.03 15.16
C SER A 238 38.99 28.43 14.93
N PRO A 239 39.62 29.06 15.94
CA PRO A 239 40.32 30.34 15.77
C PRO A 239 41.40 30.33 14.68
N ALA A 240 41.95 29.14 14.36
CA ALA A 240 42.93 28.92 13.31
C ALA A 240 42.31 28.64 11.93
N GLY A 241 41.00 28.82 11.75
CA GLY A 241 40.31 28.62 10.47
C GLY A 241 39.99 27.17 10.11
N ARG A 242 40.34 26.19 10.96
CA ARG A 242 40.07 24.77 10.69
C ARG A 242 38.64 24.38 11.04
N PRO A 243 37.94 23.58 10.22
CA PRO A 243 36.64 23.00 10.54
C PRO A 243 36.70 22.22 11.87
N THR A 244 35.67 22.39 12.69
CA THR A 244 35.54 21.71 13.98
C THR A 244 34.07 21.44 14.29
N LEU A 245 33.83 20.59 15.28
CA LEU A 245 32.51 20.38 15.86
C LEU A 245 32.46 21.06 17.23
N LYS A 246 31.35 21.72 17.54
CA LYS A 246 31.07 22.29 18.86
C LYS A 246 29.71 21.82 19.35
N ALA A 247 29.49 21.84 20.66
CA ALA A 247 28.17 21.59 21.24
C ALA A 247 27.14 22.60 20.69
N MET A 248 25.98 22.11 20.30
CA MET A 248 24.88 22.92 19.79
C MET A 248 24.06 23.47 20.95
N PRO A 249 23.89 24.81 21.05
CA PRO A 249 23.00 25.42 22.03
C PRO A 249 21.56 24.89 21.90
N LYS A 250 20.85 24.74 23.03
CA LYS A 250 19.45 24.27 23.04
C LYS A 250 18.54 25.11 22.12
N ARG A 251 18.77 26.42 22.07
CA ARG A 251 18.02 27.35 21.19
C ARG A 251 18.28 27.09 19.70
N ASP A 252 19.53 26.81 19.32
CA ASP A 252 19.88 26.51 17.92
C ASP A 252 19.28 25.17 17.49
N ARG A 253 19.30 24.17 18.39
CA ARG A 253 18.63 22.89 18.16
C ARG A 253 17.12 23.05 17.97
N MET A 254 16.48 23.86 18.83
CA MET A 254 15.05 24.17 18.69
C MET A 254 14.73 24.87 17.37
N ARG A 255 15.57 25.84 16.98
CA ARG A 255 15.38 26.55 15.72
C ARG A 255 15.54 25.62 14.52
N TRP A 256 16.52 24.70 14.55
CA TRP A 256 16.66 23.69 13.51
C TRP A 256 15.42 22.79 13.47
N TRP A 257 14.99 22.26 14.62
CA TRP A 257 13.77 21.44 14.70
C TRP A 257 12.52 22.14 14.14
N LEU A 258 12.31 23.41 14.50
CA LEU A 258 11.19 24.18 13.97
C LEU A 258 11.30 24.42 12.45
N HIS A 259 12.51 24.54 11.92
CA HIS A 259 12.72 24.61 10.47
C HIS A 259 12.36 23.29 9.77
N ILE A 260 12.70 22.15 10.39
CA ILE A 260 12.28 20.83 9.91
C ILE A 260 10.76 20.75 9.90
N LEU A 261 10.10 21.18 10.98
CA LEU A 261 8.64 21.26 11.07
C LEU A 261 8.06 22.06 9.90
N ALA A 262 8.53 23.29 9.72
CA ALA A 262 8.00 24.20 8.71
C ALA A 262 8.21 23.65 7.29
N SER A 263 9.40 23.11 7.00
CA SER A 263 9.73 22.55 5.69
C SER A 263 8.90 21.32 5.37
N ASN A 264 8.76 20.37 6.31
CA ASN A 264 8.00 19.15 6.07
C ASN A 264 6.50 19.43 5.98
N LEU A 265 5.97 20.32 6.83
CA LEU A 265 4.58 20.74 6.77
C LEU A 265 4.24 21.39 5.42
N ALA A 266 5.09 22.30 4.94
CA ALA A 266 4.91 22.92 3.63
C ALA A 266 4.98 21.88 2.50
N ALA A 267 5.91 20.92 2.56
CA ALA A 267 6.01 19.83 1.59
C ALA A 267 4.73 18.99 1.54
N ALA A 268 4.25 18.51 2.69
CA ALA A 268 3.05 17.68 2.76
C ALA A 268 1.80 18.41 2.26
N VAL A 269 1.65 19.70 2.58
CA VAL A 269 0.53 20.52 2.06
C VAL A 269 0.64 20.70 0.55
N LEU A 270 1.83 21.03 0.02
CA LEU A 270 2.04 21.21 -1.41
C LEU A 270 1.78 19.93 -2.20
N GLU A 271 2.29 18.81 -1.70
CA GLU A 271 2.11 17.51 -2.32
C GLU A 271 0.65 17.06 -2.28
N ALA A 272 -0.03 17.19 -1.14
CA ALA A 272 -1.45 16.85 -1.05
C ALA A 272 -2.31 17.65 -2.04
N LEU A 273 -2.05 18.96 -2.16
CA LEU A 273 -2.72 19.82 -3.14
C LEU A 273 -2.34 19.48 -4.59
N ALA A 274 -1.12 19.03 -4.84
CA ALA A 274 -0.72 18.59 -6.17
C ALA A 274 -1.40 17.27 -6.55
N THR A 275 -1.52 16.34 -5.59
CA THR A 275 -2.10 15.02 -5.78
C THR A 275 -3.61 15.08 -5.97
N ALA A 276 -4.32 15.91 -5.19
CA ALA A 276 -5.77 16.05 -5.24
C ALA A 276 -6.16 17.43 -5.84
N PRO A 277 -6.45 17.52 -7.15
CA PRO A 277 -6.59 18.80 -7.86
C PRO A 277 -7.82 19.62 -7.43
N SER A 278 -8.90 18.96 -7.00
CA SER A 278 -10.16 19.59 -6.60
C SER A 278 -10.23 19.94 -5.11
N ILE A 279 -9.18 19.64 -4.33
CA ILE A 279 -9.05 20.08 -2.94
C ILE A 279 -8.58 21.54 -2.94
N ASP A 280 -9.31 22.40 -2.23
CA ASP A 280 -9.02 23.83 -2.12
C ASP A 280 -8.18 24.17 -0.89
N ALA A 281 -8.25 23.34 0.16
CA ALA A 281 -7.53 23.56 1.40
C ALA A 281 -7.09 22.26 2.08
N VAL A 282 -5.98 22.34 2.81
CA VAL A 282 -5.47 21.23 3.64
C VAL A 282 -5.42 21.70 5.08
N SER A 283 -6.09 20.99 5.97
CA SER A 283 -5.96 21.14 7.41
C SER A 283 -4.95 20.11 7.90
N ALA A 284 -3.91 20.55 8.61
CA ALA A 284 -2.86 19.64 9.07
C ALA A 284 -2.66 19.76 10.58
N ALA A 285 -2.49 18.62 11.24
CA ALA A 285 -1.99 18.54 12.60
C ALA A 285 -0.63 17.84 12.61
N VAL A 286 0.34 18.41 13.33
CA VAL A 286 1.69 17.86 13.46
C VAL A 286 1.88 17.34 14.88
N VAL A 287 2.27 16.07 15.00
CA VAL A 287 2.55 15.40 16.28
C VAL A 287 4.01 15.01 16.40
N THR A 288 4.51 15.01 17.63
CA THR A 288 5.85 14.54 17.99
C THR A 288 5.86 14.08 19.45
N ARG A 289 6.84 13.28 19.83
CA ARG A 289 6.99 12.86 21.23
C ARG A 289 7.50 14.01 22.08
N MET A 290 6.81 14.29 23.17
CA MET A 290 7.21 15.30 24.13
C MET A 290 8.42 14.82 24.95
N PRO A 291 9.50 15.61 25.07
CA PRO A 291 10.72 15.19 25.79
C PRO A 291 10.50 14.84 27.27
N ASP A 292 9.54 15.50 27.94
CA ASP A 292 9.28 15.37 29.37
C ASP A 292 8.35 14.20 29.71
N THR A 293 7.29 14.01 28.94
CA THR A 293 6.25 13.01 29.20
C THR A 293 6.40 11.75 28.37
N GLN A 294 7.24 11.78 27.33
CA GLN A 294 7.42 10.71 26.33
C GLN A 294 6.12 10.31 25.61
N ARG A 295 5.07 11.13 25.73
CA ARG A 295 3.78 10.98 25.04
C ARG A 295 3.74 11.84 23.79
N LEU A 296 2.90 11.45 22.84
CA LEU A 296 2.64 12.25 21.65
C LEU A 296 1.87 13.51 22.02
N GLY A 297 2.28 14.63 21.42
CA GLY A 297 1.61 15.91 21.55
C GLY A 297 1.52 16.61 20.22
N VAL A 298 0.40 17.31 19.98
CA VAL A 298 0.25 18.18 18.82
C VAL A 298 1.08 19.44 19.04
N VAL A 299 1.97 19.73 18.10
CA VAL A 299 2.90 20.86 18.18
C VAL A 299 2.58 21.97 17.17
N ALA A 300 1.84 21.64 16.11
CA ALA A 300 1.32 22.61 15.17
C ALA A 300 -0.04 22.14 14.63
N TYR A 301 -0.92 23.10 14.36
CA TYR A 301 -2.20 22.89 13.69
C TYR A 301 -2.52 24.10 12.83
N GLY A 302 -3.20 23.93 11.71
CA GLY A 302 -3.70 25.03 10.89
C GLY A 302 -4.35 24.54 9.61
N THR A 303 -4.84 25.48 8.81
CA THR A 303 -5.43 25.20 7.49
C THR A 303 -4.78 26.08 6.43
N TRP A 304 -4.40 25.49 5.30
CA TRP A 304 -3.72 26.17 4.21
C TRP A 304 -4.51 26.01 2.92
N SER A 305 -4.92 27.12 2.33
CA SER A 305 -5.60 27.09 1.02
C SER A 305 -4.59 27.00 -0.12
N ARG A 306 -5.03 26.41 -1.23
CA ARG A 306 -4.29 26.34 -2.50
C ARG A 306 -3.83 27.71 -2.96
N SER A 307 -4.70 28.72 -2.84
CA SER A 307 -4.37 30.10 -3.21
C SER A 307 -3.29 30.71 -2.32
N ALA A 308 -3.33 30.47 -1.00
CA ALA A 308 -2.30 30.94 -0.08
C ALA A 308 -0.94 30.28 -0.36
N MET A 309 -0.94 28.97 -0.61
CA MET A 309 0.28 28.21 -0.93
C MET A 309 0.90 28.61 -2.28
N ALA A 310 0.07 28.98 -3.26
CA ALA A 310 0.50 29.42 -4.59
C ALA A 310 0.88 30.91 -4.66
N ALA A 311 0.55 31.72 -3.64
CA ALA A 311 0.70 33.18 -3.68
C ALA A 311 2.14 33.66 -3.94
N ARG A 312 3.15 32.92 -3.46
CA ARG A 312 4.56 33.18 -3.81
C ARG A 312 5.33 31.85 -3.94
N PRO A 313 6.23 31.74 -4.92
CA PRO A 313 7.01 30.52 -5.14
C PRO A 313 7.91 30.20 -3.95
N TRP A 314 8.22 28.91 -3.79
CA TRP A 314 9.16 28.37 -2.82
C TRP A 314 10.51 28.19 -3.54
N ARG A 315 11.56 28.89 -3.10
CA ARG A 315 12.85 28.92 -3.82
C ARG A 315 14.05 28.64 -2.93
N THR A 316 13.93 28.93 -1.64
CA THR A 316 15.01 28.85 -0.66
C THR A 316 14.54 28.12 0.57
N ALA A 317 15.47 27.55 1.34
CA ALA A 317 15.13 26.87 2.59
C ALA A 317 14.38 27.80 3.57
N GLU A 318 14.64 29.11 3.55
CA GLU A 318 13.99 30.08 4.42
C GLU A 318 12.52 30.35 4.04
N ASP A 319 12.10 30.02 2.83
CA ASP A 319 10.69 30.19 2.44
C ASP A 319 9.76 29.32 3.29
N ALA A 320 10.25 28.18 3.81
CA ALA A 320 9.53 27.30 4.73
C ALA A 320 8.82 28.05 5.87
N TRP A 321 9.46 29.09 6.44
CA TRP A 321 8.92 29.85 7.58
C TRP A 321 7.55 30.46 7.30
N ARG A 322 7.27 30.81 6.03
CA ARG A 322 6.01 31.39 5.60
C ARG A 322 4.81 30.49 5.88
N ILE A 323 5.00 29.17 5.98
CA ILE A 323 3.91 28.24 6.29
C ILE A 323 3.21 28.60 7.61
N LEU A 324 3.93 29.21 8.56
CA LEU A 324 3.39 29.61 9.85
C LEU A 324 2.53 30.89 9.76
N ASP A 325 2.67 31.67 8.69
CA ASP A 325 2.04 32.98 8.53
C ASP A 325 0.89 33.00 7.49
N ILE A 326 0.94 32.12 6.49
CA ILE A 326 0.00 32.16 5.34
C ILE A 326 -1.27 31.33 5.54
N GLY A 327 -1.31 30.45 6.55
CA GLY A 327 -2.47 29.63 6.85
C GLY A 327 -3.52 30.37 7.69
N SER A 328 -4.75 29.87 7.69
CA SER A 328 -5.80 30.27 8.63
C SER A 328 -5.71 29.44 9.90
N ASP A 329 -5.99 30.08 11.05
CA ASP A 329 -6.01 29.45 12.38
C ASP A 329 -4.72 28.67 12.74
N VAL A 330 -3.58 29.12 12.23
CA VAL A 330 -2.30 28.48 12.50
C VAL A 330 -1.92 28.66 13.97
N ARG A 331 -1.85 27.55 14.70
CA ARG A 331 -1.34 27.45 16.06
C ARG A 331 -0.03 26.67 16.03
N CYS A 332 1.02 27.24 16.62
CA CYS A 332 2.29 26.55 16.83
C CYS A 332 2.67 26.62 18.32
N SER A 333 3.09 25.49 18.87
CA SER A 333 3.58 25.35 20.25
C SER A 333 4.80 26.23 20.52
N ILE A 334 5.60 26.46 19.50
CA ILE A 334 6.78 27.30 19.57
C ILE A 334 6.39 28.73 19.16
N ARG A 335 6.29 29.62 20.16
CA ARG A 335 6.07 31.04 19.92
C ARG A 335 7.37 31.82 20.07
N ALA A 336 7.55 32.81 19.20
CA ALA A 336 8.50 33.87 19.46
C ALA A 336 7.97 34.74 20.61
N THR A 337 8.83 35.02 21.59
CA THR A 337 8.58 36.04 22.61
C THR A 337 8.50 37.42 21.95
N ALA A 338 7.98 38.42 22.67
CA ALA A 338 7.90 39.80 22.19
C ALA A 338 9.26 40.39 21.75
N SER A 339 10.38 39.83 22.23
CA SER A 339 11.74 40.20 21.83
C SER A 339 12.27 39.42 20.61
N GLY A 340 11.43 38.64 19.92
CA GLY A 340 11.82 37.78 18.80
C GLY A 340 12.56 36.50 19.18
N ASN A 341 12.77 36.22 20.47
CA ASN A 341 13.45 35.00 20.92
C ASN A 341 12.49 33.81 20.96
N ILE A 342 12.94 32.65 20.50
CA ILE A 342 12.15 31.42 20.49
C ILE A 342 12.28 30.68 21.83
N SER A 343 11.18 30.11 22.34
CA SER A 343 11.21 29.22 23.51
C SER A 343 12.17 28.05 23.30
N SER A 344 12.95 27.69 24.32
CA SER A 344 13.82 26.49 24.28
C SER A 344 13.12 25.21 24.72
N VAL A 345 11.80 25.26 24.97
CA VAL A 345 10.98 24.15 25.43
C VAL A 345 9.75 24.03 24.51
N VAL A 346 9.48 22.82 24.02
CA VAL A 346 8.25 22.46 23.31
C VAL A 346 7.20 22.03 24.33
N ARG A 347 5.95 22.48 24.16
CA ARG A 347 4.80 22.02 24.93
C ARG A 347 3.69 21.62 23.95
N PRO A 348 2.84 20.64 24.26
CA PRO A 348 1.69 20.35 23.42
C PRO A 348 0.77 21.58 23.34
N LEU A 349 0.11 21.74 22.20
CA LEU A 349 -0.95 22.73 22.02
C LEU A 349 -2.14 22.41 22.94
N ASP A 350 -2.83 23.45 23.37
CA ASP A 350 -4.12 23.31 24.01
C ASP A 350 -5.18 22.98 22.96
N LEU A 351 -5.81 21.81 23.12
CA LEU A 351 -6.77 21.23 22.18
C LEU A 351 -8.21 21.29 22.71
N THR A 352 -8.48 21.99 23.81
CA THR A 352 -9.84 22.12 24.37
C THR A 352 -10.88 22.59 23.35
N ASP A 353 -10.46 23.45 22.42
CA ASP A 353 -11.35 24.00 21.39
C ASP A 353 -11.50 23.06 20.17
N ILE A 354 -10.77 21.94 20.11
CA ILE A 354 -10.71 21.03 18.96
C ILE A 354 -10.85 19.57 19.43
N PRO A 355 -12.05 19.16 19.90
CA PRO A 355 -12.26 17.86 20.53
C PRO A 355 -11.98 16.66 19.60
N ALA A 356 -12.20 16.81 18.29
CA ALA A 356 -11.88 15.77 17.30
C ALA A 356 -10.39 15.45 17.25
N LEU A 357 -9.52 16.47 17.34
CA LEU A 357 -8.08 16.29 17.35
C LEU A 357 -7.59 15.75 18.70
N ALA A 358 -8.24 16.15 19.80
CA ALA A 358 -7.96 15.61 21.13
C ALA A 358 -8.27 14.11 21.22
N ALA A 359 -9.40 13.66 20.66
CA ALA A 359 -9.76 12.24 20.59
C ALA A 359 -8.75 11.44 19.74
N LEU A 360 -8.35 11.98 18.59
CA LEU A 360 -7.39 11.34 17.70
C LEU A 360 -6.02 11.13 18.37
N VAL A 361 -5.56 12.07 19.20
CA VAL A 361 -4.31 11.96 19.97
C VAL A 361 -4.45 11.03 21.17
N ALA A 362 -5.62 10.99 21.82
CA ALA A 362 -5.88 10.11 22.95
C ALA A 362 -5.80 8.62 22.57
N ASP A 363 -6.20 8.29 21.34
CA ASP A 363 -6.16 6.92 20.79
C ASP A 363 -4.81 6.56 20.13
N CYS A 364 -3.87 7.51 20.02
CA CYS A 364 -2.53 7.27 19.45
C CYS A 364 -1.61 6.56 20.46
N VAL A 365 -1.37 5.27 20.28
CA VAL A 365 -0.33 4.53 21.02
C VAL A 365 1.03 4.69 20.35
N ASP A 366 2.01 5.18 21.09
CA ASP A 366 3.40 5.31 20.65
C ASP A 366 4.22 4.09 21.09
N GLU A 367 4.25 3.04 20.28
CA GLU A 367 5.03 1.83 20.61
C GLU A 367 6.53 2.05 20.38
N PRO A 368 7.38 1.85 21.41
CA PRO A 368 8.83 1.82 21.23
C PRO A 368 9.23 0.56 20.45
N ASP A 369 10.16 0.70 19.51
CA ASP A 369 10.73 -0.36 18.66
C ASP A 369 10.64 -1.78 19.26
N SER A 370 9.72 -2.63 18.77
CA SER A 370 9.78 -4.06 19.13
C SER A 370 9.10 -5.07 18.19
N VAL A 371 8.25 -4.68 17.23
CA VAL A 371 7.64 -5.67 16.29
C VAL A 371 7.74 -5.22 14.83
N LEU A 372 7.57 -3.92 14.58
CA LEU A 372 7.57 -3.36 13.22
C LEU A 372 8.96 -3.06 12.64
N GLY A 373 10.01 -2.93 13.47
CA GLY A 373 11.40 -2.87 12.97
C GLY A 373 11.87 -4.19 12.36
N ARG A 374 11.29 -5.33 12.78
CA ARG A 374 11.48 -6.64 12.15
C ARG A 374 10.68 -6.75 10.85
N ILE A 375 9.49 -6.16 10.78
CA ILE A 375 8.65 -6.13 9.59
C ILE A 375 9.20 -5.17 8.52
N ASP A 376 9.87 -4.07 8.88
CA ASP A 376 10.62 -3.24 7.91
C ASP A 376 11.88 -3.95 7.40
N ALA A 377 12.56 -4.76 8.22
CA ALA A 377 13.66 -5.61 7.77
C ALA A 377 13.16 -6.76 6.89
N GLU A 378 11.98 -7.32 7.21
CA GLU A 378 11.30 -8.28 6.36
C GLU A 378 10.79 -7.61 5.08
N LEU A 379 10.17 -6.43 5.07
CA LEU A 379 9.65 -5.74 3.87
C LEU A 379 10.75 -5.10 3.00
N SER A 380 11.84 -4.63 3.59
CA SER A 380 13.05 -4.22 2.84
C SER A 380 13.76 -5.45 2.26
N GLY A 381 13.72 -6.60 2.95
CA GLY A 381 14.11 -7.90 2.41
C GLY A 381 13.08 -8.48 1.41
N THR A 382 11.81 -8.09 1.54
CA THR A 382 10.71 -8.46 0.63
C THR A 382 10.67 -7.53 -0.57
N SER A 383 11.55 -6.53 -0.67
CA SER A 383 11.82 -5.88 -1.95
C SER A 383 12.45 -6.86 -2.96
N GLU A 384 12.98 -8.00 -2.51
CA GLU A 384 13.35 -9.15 -3.37
C GLU A 384 12.28 -10.25 -3.44
N GLN A 385 11.21 -10.22 -2.64
CA GLN A 385 10.18 -11.29 -2.58
C GLN A 385 8.73 -10.86 -2.83
N LEU A 386 8.45 -9.59 -3.15
CA LEU A 386 7.15 -9.11 -3.65
C LEU A 386 6.88 -9.46 -5.13
N GLY A 387 7.47 -10.54 -5.63
CA GLY A 387 7.18 -11.13 -6.95
C GLY A 387 5.95 -12.05 -6.98
N GLY A 388 5.00 -11.91 -6.03
CA GLY A 388 3.98 -12.93 -5.75
C GLY A 388 2.52 -12.61 -6.10
N LEU A 389 2.15 -11.35 -6.31
CA LEU A 389 0.84 -10.99 -6.88
C LEU A 389 1.04 -10.67 -8.35
N SER A 390 1.05 -11.73 -9.16
CA SER A 390 1.09 -11.73 -10.63
C SER A 390 1.32 -10.35 -11.25
N ASP A 391 2.59 -9.97 -11.37
CA ASP A 391 3.13 -8.95 -12.27
C ASP A 391 2.93 -9.38 -13.75
N ALA A 392 1.79 -10.03 -14.02
CA ALA A 392 1.44 -10.51 -15.34
C ALA A 392 1.03 -9.30 -16.16
N ASP A 393 1.77 -9.10 -17.23
CA ASP A 393 1.40 -8.21 -18.31
C ASP A 393 -0.10 -8.45 -18.65
N PRO A 394 -0.99 -7.45 -18.45
CA PRO A 394 -2.41 -7.60 -18.77
C PRO A 394 -2.63 -7.88 -20.26
N TYR A 395 -1.62 -7.61 -21.08
CA TYR A 395 -1.57 -7.89 -22.51
C TYR A 395 -0.84 -9.19 -22.85
N ALA A 396 -0.43 -10.03 -21.88
CA ALA A 396 0.27 -11.28 -22.16
C ALA A 396 -0.49 -12.11 -23.22
N PRO A 397 0.17 -12.48 -24.34
CA PRO A 397 -0.51 -13.14 -25.46
C PRO A 397 -0.93 -14.56 -25.08
N PHE A 398 -2.11 -14.98 -25.54
CA PHE A 398 -2.50 -16.39 -25.49
C PHE A 398 -1.69 -17.23 -26.47
N GLY A 399 -1.31 -18.45 -26.13
CA GLY A 399 -0.61 -19.32 -27.08
C GLY A 399 -1.50 -19.69 -28.27
N PHE A 400 -0.95 -19.77 -29.49
CA PHE A 400 -1.72 -20.15 -30.69
C PHE A 400 -2.50 -21.46 -30.52
N ALA A 401 -1.90 -22.47 -29.88
CA ALA A 401 -2.53 -23.77 -29.65
C ALA A 401 -3.72 -23.69 -28.67
N GLU A 402 -3.62 -22.87 -27.64
CA GLU A 402 -4.68 -22.64 -26.65
C GLU A 402 -5.86 -21.91 -27.28
N TRP A 403 -5.57 -20.88 -28.08
CA TRP A 403 -6.57 -20.16 -28.86
C TRP A 403 -7.32 -21.09 -29.82
N LEU A 404 -6.59 -21.97 -30.53
CA LEU A 404 -7.21 -22.91 -31.47
C LEU A 404 -8.06 -23.97 -30.75
N ALA A 405 -7.60 -24.46 -29.59
CA ALA A 405 -8.36 -25.40 -28.75
C ALA A 405 -9.66 -24.78 -28.23
N ALA A 406 -9.62 -23.51 -27.81
CA ALA A 406 -10.80 -22.78 -27.35
C ALA A 406 -11.84 -22.60 -28.47
N ARG A 407 -11.42 -22.45 -29.73
CA ARG A 407 -12.32 -22.36 -30.90
C ARG A 407 -12.93 -23.70 -31.33
N THR A 408 -12.26 -24.81 -31.05
CA THR A 408 -12.64 -26.14 -31.56
C THR A 408 -13.43 -26.99 -30.56
N ALA A 409 -13.56 -26.53 -29.30
CA ALA A 409 -14.44 -27.16 -28.33
C ALA A 409 -15.91 -27.14 -28.81
N PRO A 410 -16.64 -28.29 -28.79
CA PRO A 410 -18.04 -28.34 -29.20
C PRO A 410 -18.88 -27.45 -28.27
N HIS A 411 -19.48 -26.41 -28.84
CA HIS A 411 -20.31 -25.45 -28.15
C HIS A 411 -21.78 -25.92 -28.22
N ASN A 412 -22.36 -26.35 -27.08
CA ASN A 412 -23.78 -26.07 -26.85
C ASN A 412 -23.89 -24.54 -26.83
N ALA A 413 -24.30 -23.95 -27.94
CA ALA A 413 -24.21 -22.53 -28.15
C ALA A 413 -25.33 -21.76 -27.42
N PRO A 414 -25.00 -20.83 -26.50
CA PRO A 414 -25.62 -19.52 -26.54
C PRO A 414 -24.97 -18.71 -27.67
N SER A 415 -25.82 -18.07 -28.48
CA SER A 415 -25.44 -17.12 -29.53
C SER A 415 -24.55 -15.97 -29.00
N ALA A 416 -23.71 -15.45 -29.89
CA ALA A 416 -22.70 -14.39 -29.70
C ALA A 416 -23.07 -13.30 -28.68
N PRO A 417 -22.12 -12.84 -27.84
CA PRO A 417 -22.34 -11.68 -27.00
C PRO A 417 -22.49 -10.43 -27.89
N PRO A 418 -23.59 -9.66 -27.80
CA PRO A 418 -23.51 -8.24 -28.08
C PRO A 418 -22.58 -7.60 -27.03
N ALA A 419 -22.12 -6.37 -27.29
CA ALA A 419 -21.29 -5.55 -26.40
C ALA A 419 -21.59 -5.78 -24.91
N PRO A 420 -20.58 -5.75 -24.01
CA PRO A 420 -20.74 -6.11 -22.60
C PRO A 420 -21.76 -5.18 -21.93
N SER A 421 -23.01 -5.60 -22.00
CA SER A 421 -24.04 -5.27 -21.04
C SER A 421 -23.82 -6.29 -19.93
N ALA A 422 -23.64 -5.79 -18.71
CA ALA A 422 -23.41 -6.59 -17.51
C ALA A 422 -24.44 -7.73 -17.40
N GLN A 423 -24.11 -8.91 -17.92
CA GLN A 423 -24.88 -10.12 -17.67
C GLN A 423 -24.30 -10.75 -16.41
N THR A 424 -24.96 -10.44 -15.30
CA THR A 424 -24.82 -11.13 -14.03
C THR A 424 -24.99 -12.64 -14.27
N PRO A 425 -24.04 -13.51 -13.85
CA PRO A 425 -24.23 -14.96 -13.96
C PRO A 425 -25.56 -15.36 -13.28
N PRO A 426 -26.27 -16.38 -13.78
CA PRO A 426 -27.57 -16.78 -13.23
C PRO A 426 -27.41 -17.08 -11.74
N CYS A 427 -28.03 -16.24 -10.91
CA CYS A 427 -27.89 -16.31 -9.46
C CYS A 427 -28.74 -17.47 -8.93
N GLN A 428 -28.09 -18.53 -8.44
CA GLN A 428 -28.76 -19.68 -7.84
C GLN A 428 -29.21 -19.34 -6.41
N SER A 429 -30.50 -19.51 -6.12
CA SER A 429 -31.01 -19.32 -4.75
C SER A 429 -30.80 -20.58 -3.90
N LEU A 430 -30.16 -20.42 -2.73
CA LEU A 430 -29.92 -21.47 -1.74
C LEU A 430 -30.99 -21.45 -0.65
N ARG A 431 -31.29 -22.63 -0.09
CA ARG A 431 -32.15 -22.80 1.08
C ARG A 431 -31.32 -22.93 2.36
N SER A 432 -31.92 -22.62 3.51
CA SER A 432 -31.29 -22.88 4.81
C SER A 432 -30.91 -24.37 4.94
N GLY A 433 -29.67 -24.64 5.31
CA GLY A 433 -29.04 -25.96 5.37
C GLY A 433 -28.43 -26.45 4.05
N GLU A 434 -28.71 -25.81 2.92
CA GLU A 434 -28.21 -26.24 1.61
C GLU A 434 -26.71 -25.99 1.48
N SER A 435 -25.97 -27.00 0.99
CA SER A 435 -24.52 -26.93 0.81
C SER A 435 -24.14 -27.19 -0.64
N ILE A 436 -23.25 -26.37 -1.18
CA ILE A 436 -22.73 -26.49 -2.55
C ILE A 436 -21.21 -26.65 -2.55
N ASP A 437 -20.69 -27.28 -3.60
CA ASP A 437 -19.25 -27.31 -3.86
C ASP A 437 -18.84 -25.99 -4.51
N LEU A 438 -17.80 -25.34 -3.98
CA LEU A 438 -17.30 -24.09 -4.55
C LEU A 438 -16.50 -24.38 -5.83
N PRO A 439 -16.84 -23.73 -6.97
CA PRO A 439 -16.06 -23.86 -8.20
C PRO A 439 -14.64 -23.33 -7.98
N GLU A 440 -13.70 -23.77 -8.81
CA GLU A 440 -12.28 -23.53 -8.57
C GLU A 440 -11.94 -22.04 -8.46
N ASP A 441 -12.57 -21.18 -9.25
CA ASP A 441 -12.40 -19.72 -9.18
C ASP A 441 -12.89 -19.12 -7.85
N ALA A 442 -13.99 -19.64 -7.29
CA ALA A 442 -14.52 -19.20 -5.98
C ALA A 442 -13.59 -19.60 -4.82
N GLN A 443 -12.68 -20.55 -5.02
CA GLN A 443 -11.66 -20.90 -4.02
C GLN A 443 -10.49 -19.92 -4.02
N PHE A 444 -10.30 -19.19 -5.12
CA PHE A 444 -9.33 -18.10 -5.20
C PHE A 444 -9.91 -16.80 -4.69
N GLU A 445 -11.17 -16.49 -5.05
CA GLU A 445 -11.83 -15.25 -4.63
C GLU A 445 -13.35 -15.43 -4.65
N LEU A 446 -13.99 -15.21 -3.50
CA LEU A 446 -15.43 -15.24 -3.32
C LEU A 446 -15.87 -13.90 -2.73
N HIS A 447 -16.70 -13.17 -3.48
CA HIS A 447 -17.35 -11.95 -3.00
C HIS A 447 -18.63 -12.32 -2.28
N VAL A 448 -18.87 -11.68 -1.14
CA VAL A 448 -20.08 -11.83 -0.33
C VAL A 448 -20.64 -10.43 -0.08
N GLU A 449 -21.91 -10.19 -0.44
CA GLU A 449 -22.61 -8.93 -0.18
C GLU A 449 -23.86 -9.22 0.64
N PHE A 450 -23.99 -8.60 1.79
CA PHE A 450 -25.23 -8.59 2.58
C PHE A 450 -25.97 -7.28 2.35
N ARG A 451 -27.23 -7.38 1.93
CA ARG A 451 -28.10 -6.24 1.66
C ARG A 451 -29.28 -6.25 2.61
N SER A 452 -29.64 -5.08 3.14
CA SER A 452 -30.82 -4.87 3.96
C SER A 452 -31.32 -3.42 3.84
N GLY A 453 -32.57 -3.15 4.19
CA GLY A 453 -33.14 -1.80 4.24
C GLY A 453 -34.01 -1.61 5.49
N GLY A 454 -34.42 -0.38 5.79
CA GLY A 454 -35.27 -0.06 6.94
C GLY A 454 -34.54 0.15 8.26
N ALA A 455 -33.57 -0.71 8.59
CA ALA A 455 -32.66 -0.54 9.72
C ALA A 455 -31.24 -0.97 9.32
N ASP A 456 -30.27 -0.67 10.18
CA ASP A 456 -28.87 -0.94 9.92
C ASP A 456 -28.40 -2.25 10.58
N ALA A 457 -27.55 -3.00 9.88
CA ALA A 457 -26.94 -4.23 10.35
C ALA A 457 -25.51 -4.35 9.80
N ASP A 458 -24.61 -4.93 10.59
CA ASP A 458 -23.18 -5.04 10.29
C ASP A 458 -22.80 -6.48 9.94
N LEU A 459 -22.00 -6.65 8.89
CA LEU A 459 -21.42 -7.91 8.45
C LEU A 459 -20.15 -8.22 9.24
N SER A 460 -19.95 -9.48 9.62
CA SER A 460 -18.74 -9.94 10.31
C SER A 460 -18.36 -11.35 9.89
N LEU A 461 -17.07 -11.65 9.84
CA LEU A 461 -16.51 -12.95 9.45
C LEU A 461 -15.71 -13.53 10.63
N LEU A 462 -15.93 -14.79 10.97
CA LEU A 462 -15.16 -15.50 11.98
C LEU A 462 -14.37 -16.63 11.31
N LEU A 463 -13.04 -16.57 11.40
CA LEU A 463 -12.15 -17.62 10.93
C LEU A 463 -11.93 -18.58 12.09
N VAL A 464 -12.46 -19.78 11.96
CA VAL A 464 -12.47 -20.76 13.04
C VAL A 464 -11.70 -22.02 12.68
N ASP A 465 -11.11 -22.61 13.71
CA ASP A 465 -10.42 -23.88 13.62
C ASP A 465 -11.40 -25.07 13.57
N GLU A 466 -10.87 -26.28 13.71
CA GLU A 466 -11.66 -27.52 13.78
C GLU A 466 -12.54 -27.66 15.02
N PHE A 467 -12.36 -26.83 16.04
CA PHE A 467 -13.13 -26.81 17.28
C PHE A 467 -14.16 -25.68 17.33
N ASP A 468 -14.43 -25.03 16.20
CA ASP A 468 -15.28 -23.83 16.12
C ASP A 468 -14.77 -22.68 17.01
N SER A 469 -13.45 -22.57 17.17
CA SER A 469 -12.80 -21.54 17.99
C SER A 469 -12.02 -20.54 17.13
N VAL A 470 -12.13 -19.26 17.46
CA VAL A 470 -11.30 -18.19 16.87
C VAL A 470 -9.94 -18.20 17.58
N ALA A 471 -8.89 -18.56 16.84
CA ALA A 471 -7.57 -18.79 17.44
C ALA A 471 -6.86 -17.51 17.92
N THR A 472 -7.11 -16.38 17.27
CA THR A 472 -6.54 -15.06 17.59
C THR A 472 -7.55 -13.96 17.32
N ASP A 473 -7.47 -12.81 18.01
CA ASP A 473 -8.39 -11.69 17.76
C ASP A 473 -8.38 -11.22 16.29
N ASP A 474 -7.27 -11.43 15.59
CA ASP A 474 -7.11 -11.13 14.17
C ASP A 474 -7.98 -12.03 13.26
N ASP A 475 -8.44 -13.18 13.76
CA ASP A 475 -9.33 -14.11 13.04
C ASP A 475 -10.81 -13.74 13.18
N PHE A 476 -11.14 -12.71 13.97
CA PHE A 476 -12.46 -12.10 14.00
C PHE A 476 -12.47 -10.80 13.18
N VAL A 477 -13.13 -10.85 12.02
CA VAL A 477 -13.20 -9.75 11.06
C VAL A 477 -14.54 -9.01 11.19
N PHE A 478 -14.50 -7.74 11.54
CA PHE A 478 -15.68 -6.88 11.72
C PHE A 478 -15.30 -5.42 11.42
N TYR A 479 -16.23 -4.46 11.51
CA TYR A 479 -15.97 -3.07 11.09
C TYR A 479 -14.73 -2.42 11.73
N ASN A 480 -14.37 -2.76 12.99
CA ASN A 480 -13.14 -2.27 13.64
C ASN A 480 -11.88 -3.12 13.35
N ASN A 481 -12.04 -4.33 12.81
CA ASN A 481 -10.97 -5.20 12.36
C ASN A 481 -11.30 -5.77 10.95
N PRO A 482 -11.19 -4.96 9.88
CA PRO A 482 -11.80 -5.29 8.58
C PRO A 482 -11.02 -6.31 7.75
N SER A 483 -9.93 -6.91 8.25
CA SER A 483 -9.16 -7.94 7.54
C SER A 483 -8.52 -8.91 8.51
N ALA A 484 -8.51 -10.19 8.16
CA ALA A 484 -7.68 -11.19 8.85
C ALA A 484 -6.19 -10.94 8.59
N ALA A 485 -5.32 -11.33 9.54
CA ALA A 485 -3.87 -11.05 9.50
C ALA A 485 -3.13 -11.61 8.27
N ASP A 486 -3.65 -12.66 7.66
CA ASP A 486 -3.13 -13.31 6.45
C ASP A 486 -3.76 -12.80 5.14
N GLY A 487 -4.74 -11.88 5.23
CA GLY A 487 -5.48 -11.36 4.09
C GLY A 487 -6.46 -12.35 3.46
N ALA A 488 -6.72 -13.50 4.09
CA ALA A 488 -7.59 -14.54 3.54
C ALA A 488 -9.09 -14.18 3.61
N ALA A 489 -9.48 -13.21 4.44
CA ALA A 489 -10.84 -12.69 4.52
C ALA A 489 -10.84 -11.21 4.88
N ARG A 490 -11.75 -10.43 4.28
CA ARG A 490 -11.70 -8.96 4.31
C ARG A 490 -13.06 -8.33 4.07
N LEU A 491 -13.44 -7.34 4.87
CA LEU A 491 -14.58 -6.47 4.59
C LEU A 491 -14.15 -5.38 3.57
N LEU A 492 -14.99 -5.13 2.58
CA LEU A 492 -14.79 -4.13 1.53
C LEU A 492 -15.45 -2.77 1.84
N GLY A 493 -16.23 -2.70 2.92
CA GLY A 493 -16.95 -1.51 3.33
C GLY A 493 -18.45 -1.59 3.11
N LYS A 494 -19.12 -0.52 3.51
CA LYS A 494 -20.57 -0.40 3.63
C LYS A 494 -21.06 0.75 2.77
N PHE A 495 -21.98 0.47 1.86
CA PHE A 495 -22.65 1.45 1.01
C PHE A 495 -24.06 1.71 1.56
N VAL A 496 -24.39 2.98 1.80
CA VAL A 496 -25.68 3.40 2.36
C VAL A 496 -26.45 4.19 1.29
N GLY A 497 -27.60 3.65 0.87
CA GLY A 497 -28.56 4.29 -0.04
C GLY A 497 -29.99 3.96 0.39
N ASP A 498 -30.92 3.76 -0.55
CA ASP A 498 -32.29 3.28 -0.24
C ASP A 498 -32.30 1.91 0.47
N THR A 499 -31.26 1.11 0.22
CA THR A 499 -30.89 -0.09 0.98
C THR A 499 -29.41 0.01 1.37
N THR A 500 -29.05 -0.47 2.54
CA THR A 500 -27.67 -0.67 2.98
C THR A 500 -27.11 -1.96 2.38
N ALA A 501 -25.91 -1.90 1.80
CA ALA A 501 -25.18 -3.08 1.32
C ALA A 501 -23.78 -3.09 1.93
N GLU A 502 -23.39 -4.20 2.55
CA GLU A 502 -22.06 -4.41 3.09
C GLU A 502 -21.40 -5.61 2.44
N SER A 503 -20.15 -5.45 2.02
CA SER A 503 -19.45 -6.41 1.17
C SER A 503 -18.19 -6.94 1.82
N ALA A 504 -17.83 -8.18 1.46
CA ALA A 504 -16.65 -8.89 1.91
C ALA A 504 -16.04 -9.72 0.77
N VAL A 505 -14.73 -9.98 0.85
CA VAL A 505 -14.02 -10.91 0.00
C VAL A 505 -13.37 -11.97 0.87
N ILE A 506 -13.50 -13.22 0.44
CA ILE A 506 -12.91 -14.39 1.08
C ILE A 506 -12.06 -15.10 0.03
N HIS A 507 -10.84 -15.48 0.39
CA HIS A 507 -9.90 -16.24 -0.42
C HIS A 507 -9.69 -17.62 0.23
N PRO A 508 -10.58 -18.61 0.00
CA PRO A 508 -10.52 -19.89 0.70
C PRO A 508 -9.16 -20.60 0.62
N ARG A 509 -8.47 -20.56 -0.53
CA ARG A 509 -7.13 -21.15 -0.69
C ARG A 509 -6.01 -20.43 0.05
N ALA A 510 -6.22 -19.17 0.45
CA ALA A 510 -5.23 -18.41 1.20
C ALA A 510 -5.36 -18.59 2.72
N LEU A 511 -6.41 -19.28 3.20
CA LEU A 511 -6.61 -19.55 4.62
C LEU A 511 -5.45 -20.36 5.19
N ARG A 512 -4.96 -19.93 6.36
CA ARG A 512 -3.94 -20.67 7.11
C ARG A 512 -4.37 -22.12 7.36
N PRO A 513 -3.43 -23.08 7.41
CA PRO A 513 -3.77 -24.49 7.67
C PRO A 513 -4.49 -24.76 8.99
N SER A 514 -4.39 -23.85 9.97
CA SER A 514 -5.11 -23.90 11.25
C SER A 514 -6.59 -23.52 11.13
N VAL A 515 -6.98 -22.77 10.10
CA VAL A 515 -8.36 -22.34 9.86
C VAL A 515 -9.06 -23.37 8.99
N ARG A 516 -10.21 -23.87 9.45
CA ARG A 516 -10.99 -24.89 8.76
C ARG A 516 -12.29 -24.37 8.16
N LYS A 517 -12.80 -23.27 8.71
CA LYS A 517 -14.08 -22.71 8.32
C LYS A 517 -14.09 -21.18 8.49
N VAL A 518 -14.78 -20.51 7.59
CA VAL A 518 -15.13 -19.09 7.69
C VAL A 518 -16.64 -19.00 7.90
N VAL A 519 -17.04 -18.40 9.01
CA VAL A 519 -18.44 -18.14 9.35
C VAL A 519 -18.76 -16.71 8.95
N VAL A 520 -19.76 -16.53 8.08
CA VAL A 520 -20.26 -15.20 7.69
C VAL A 520 -21.50 -14.91 8.52
N SER A 521 -21.48 -13.81 9.26
CA SER A 521 -22.54 -13.41 10.18
C SER A 521 -22.98 -11.97 9.94
N ALA A 522 -24.21 -11.63 10.30
CA ALA A 522 -24.70 -10.26 10.36
C ALA A 522 -25.29 -9.98 11.75
N ASN A 523 -25.13 -8.75 12.26
CA ASN A 523 -25.60 -8.35 13.58
C ASN A 523 -26.28 -6.97 13.57
N MET A 524 -27.22 -6.75 14.48
CA MET A 524 -27.86 -5.43 14.68
C MET A 524 -27.02 -4.59 15.64
N ASP A 525 -27.01 -3.27 15.44
CA ASP A 525 -26.42 -2.33 16.40
C ASP A 525 -27.14 -2.41 17.76
N ILE A 526 -26.35 -2.67 18.81
CA ILE A 526 -26.80 -2.76 20.20
C ILE A 526 -27.40 -1.43 20.66
N ALA A 527 -26.86 -0.29 20.22
CA ALA A 527 -27.32 1.05 20.59
C ALA A 527 -28.70 1.40 19.99
N ALA A 528 -29.04 0.80 18.84
CA ALA A 528 -30.33 1.00 18.20
C ALA A 528 -31.48 0.26 18.91
N GLY A 529 -31.18 -0.81 19.67
CA GLY A 529 -32.18 -1.64 20.35
C GLY A 529 -33.15 -2.37 19.41
N LEU A 530 -32.84 -2.41 18.11
CA LEU A 530 -33.65 -3.01 17.05
C LEU A 530 -33.29 -4.50 16.87
N THR A 531 -34.18 -5.24 16.22
CA THR A 531 -33.97 -6.66 15.85
C THR A 531 -33.99 -6.83 14.34
N PHE A 532 -33.64 -8.02 13.85
CA PHE A 532 -33.71 -8.37 12.43
C PHE A 532 -35.14 -8.22 11.85
N SER A 533 -36.18 -8.13 12.68
CA SER A 533 -37.54 -7.81 12.23
C SER A 533 -37.69 -6.39 11.67
N ALA A 534 -36.79 -5.47 12.02
CA ALA A 534 -36.75 -4.11 11.49
C ALA A 534 -36.09 -4.04 10.10
N LEU A 535 -35.40 -5.11 9.68
CA LEU A 535 -34.80 -5.20 8.36
C LEU A 535 -35.84 -5.61 7.31
N THR A 536 -35.82 -4.90 6.20
CA THR A 536 -36.53 -5.24 4.96
C THR A 536 -35.50 -5.69 3.92
N GLN A 537 -35.89 -6.60 3.02
CA GLN A 537 -35.03 -7.06 1.93
C GLN A 537 -33.67 -7.66 2.38
N ALA A 538 -33.61 -8.25 3.58
CA ALA A 538 -32.41 -8.91 4.08
C ALA A 538 -32.02 -10.11 3.19
N ALA A 539 -30.91 -10.00 2.48
CA ALA A 539 -30.41 -11.05 1.59
C ALA A 539 -28.88 -11.04 1.56
N VAL A 540 -28.27 -12.22 1.52
CA VAL A 540 -26.84 -12.38 1.23
C VAL A 540 -26.67 -12.90 -0.20
N THR A 541 -25.76 -12.30 -0.96
CA THR A 541 -25.38 -12.75 -2.29
C THR A 541 -23.91 -13.11 -2.31
N MET A 542 -23.56 -14.16 -3.04
CA MET A 542 -22.19 -14.64 -3.16
C MET A 542 -21.84 -14.73 -4.64
N ARG A 543 -20.67 -14.23 -5.02
CA ARG A 543 -20.26 -14.14 -6.43
C ARG A 543 -18.81 -14.55 -6.60
N SER A 544 -18.56 -15.35 -7.63
CA SER A 544 -17.24 -15.59 -8.19
C SER A 544 -17.25 -15.20 -9.68
N ARG A 545 -16.16 -15.45 -10.38
CA ARG A 545 -16.07 -15.17 -11.83
C ARG A 545 -17.07 -16.00 -12.64
N THR A 546 -17.35 -17.23 -12.20
CA THR A 546 -18.21 -18.19 -12.91
C THR A 546 -19.52 -18.53 -12.21
N GLY A 547 -19.68 -18.18 -10.93
CA GLY A 547 -20.86 -18.49 -10.14
C GLY A 547 -21.49 -17.28 -9.45
N ALA A 548 -22.81 -17.33 -9.27
CA ALA A 548 -23.52 -16.42 -8.39
C ALA A 548 -24.59 -17.19 -7.59
N TRP A 549 -24.72 -16.85 -6.32
CA TRP A 549 -25.66 -17.47 -5.39
C TRP A 549 -26.34 -16.40 -4.54
N SER A 550 -27.54 -16.69 -4.06
CA SER A 550 -28.25 -15.83 -3.11
C SER A 550 -28.93 -16.65 -2.03
N PHE A 551 -29.01 -16.11 -0.83
CA PHE A 551 -29.72 -16.69 0.29
C PHE A 551 -30.48 -15.61 1.04
N VAL A 552 -31.77 -15.87 1.30
CA VAL A 552 -32.63 -15.02 2.11
C VAL A 552 -32.90 -15.75 3.42
N PRO A 553 -32.31 -15.32 4.55
CA PRO A 553 -32.49 -16.00 5.82
C PRO A 553 -33.93 -15.83 6.31
N ARG A 554 -34.50 -16.90 6.88
CA ARG A 554 -35.79 -16.85 7.59
C ARG A 554 -35.50 -16.76 9.08
N LEU A 555 -35.74 -15.59 9.67
CA LEU A 555 -35.36 -15.29 11.05
C LEU A 555 -36.60 -15.02 11.91
N GLU A 556 -36.49 -15.38 13.18
CA GLU A 556 -37.50 -15.04 14.18
C GLU A 556 -37.44 -13.54 14.54
N PRO A 557 -38.55 -12.91 14.95
CA PRO A 557 -38.58 -11.46 15.16
C PRO A 557 -37.66 -10.95 16.28
N SER A 558 -37.25 -11.80 17.21
CA SER A 558 -36.38 -11.47 18.35
C SER A 558 -34.89 -11.47 18.01
N VAL A 559 -34.50 -12.05 16.87
CA VAL A 559 -33.10 -12.27 16.49
C VAL A 559 -32.36 -10.94 16.36
N ARG A 560 -31.17 -10.85 16.97
CA ARG A 560 -30.27 -9.69 16.91
C ARG A 560 -28.91 -9.98 16.26
N ALA A 561 -28.56 -11.26 16.10
CA ALA A 561 -27.40 -11.69 15.31
C ALA A 561 -27.73 -12.98 14.55
N VAL A 562 -27.17 -13.16 13.35
CA VAL A 562 -27.43 -14.32 12.49
C VAL A 562 -26.16 -14.83 11.84
N VAL A 563 -25.99 -16.16 11.78
CA VAL A 563 -25.01 -16.80 10.89
C VAL A 563 -25.68 -17.03 9.54
N LEU A 564 -25.18 -16.34 8.52
CA LEU A 564 -25.71 -16.37 7.16
C LEU A 564 -25.16 -17.57 6.38
N LEU A 565 -23.84 -17.73 6.40
CA LEU A 565 -23.12 -18.71 5.59
C LEU A 565 -21.97 -19.33 6.37
N GLU A 566 -21.58 -20.54 5.97
CA GLU A 566 -20.33 -21.16 6.37
C GLU A 566 -19.56 -21.65 5.14
N ILE A 567 -18.31 -21.24 5.03
CA ILE A 567 -17.40 -21.70 3.96
C ILE A 567 -16.35 -22.57 4.62
N TYR A 568 -16.29 -23.85 4.27
CA TYR A 568 -15.48 -24.82 4.98
C TYR A 568 -14.77 -25.77 4.04
N GLN A 569 -13.65 -26.28 4.54
CA GLN A 569 -12.84 -27.28 3.85
C GLN A 569 -13.29 -28.69 4.28
N LEU A 570 -13.63 -29.54 3.30
CA LEU A 570 -13.93 -30.95 3.52
C LEU A 570 -12.80 -31.81 2.95
N THR A 571 -12.14 -32.56 3.83
CA THR A 571 -11.15 -33.58 3.44
C THR A 571 -11.84 -34.93 3.31
N HIS A 572 -11.77 -35.52 2.13
CA HIS A 572 -12.31 -36.85 1.87
C HIS A 572 -11.33 -37.95 2.35
N PRO A 573 -11.83 -39.17 2.64
CA PRO A 573 -10.99 -40.30 3.06
C PRO A 573 -9.91 -40.70 2.03
N ASP A 574 -10.06 -40.28 0.77
CA ASP A 574 -9.09 -40.49 -0.31
C ASP A 574 -7.95 -39.44 -0.34
N GLY A 575 -7.94 -38.51 0.61
CA GLY A 575 -6.96 -37.42 0.70
C GLY A 575 -7.27 -36.21 -0.19
N SER A 576 -8.32 -36.24 -1.00
CA SER A 576 -8.76 -35.08 -1.77
C SER A 576 -9.47 -34.06 -0.88
N THR A 577 -9.22 -32.77 -1.14
CA THR A 577 -9.78 -31.68 -0.33
C THR A 577 -10.68 -30.81 -1.20
N ARG A 578 -11.89 -30.51 -0.72
CA ARG A 578 -12.87 -29.69 -1.45
C ARG A 578 -13.41 -28.58 -0.56
N TRP A 579 -13.56 -27.40 -1.14
CA TRP A 579 -14.21 -26.26 -0.48
C TRP A 579 -15.71 -26.31 -0.73
N LYS A 580 -16.48 -26.14 0.35
CA LYS A 580 -17.94 -26.10 0.32
C LYS A 580 -18.45 -24.82 0.95
N MET A 581 -19.61 -24.38 0.49
CA MET A 581 -20.36 -23.26 1.08
C MET A 581 -21.74 -23.76 1.50
N ARG A 582 -22.14 -23.49 2.74
CA ARG A 582 -23.43 -23.84 3.32
C ARG A 582 -24.21 -22.59 3.69
N ALA A 583 -25.46 -22.49 3.27
CA ALA A 583 -26.39 -21.49 3.77
C ALA A 583 -26.95 -21.96 5.12
N VAL A 584 -26.91 -21.11 6.15
CA VAL A 584 -27.30 -21.51 7.52
C VAL A 584 -28.59 -20.79 7.93
N GLY A 585 -28.53 -19.50 8.22
CA GLY A 585 -29.68 -18.70 8.70
C GLY A 585 -30.05 -18.95 10.16
N GLN A 586 -29.09 -19.29 11.02
CA GLN A 586 -29.32 -19.49 12.45
C GLN A 586 -29.22 -18.14 13.18
N GLY A 587 -30.20 -17.81 14.03
CA GLY A 587 -30.26 -16.55 14.76
C GLY A 587 -30.00 -16.68 16.26
N TRP A 588 -29.57 -15.59 16.89
CA TRP A 588 -29.39 -15.41 18.34
C TRP A 588 -30.14 -14.16 18.81
N ASP A 589 -30.95 -14.32 19.85
CA ASP A 589 -31.73 -13.22 20.45
C ASP A 589 -30.85 -12.29 21.30
N ASP A 590 -29.84 -12.86 21.97
CA ASP A 590 -28.88 -12.14 22.83
C ASP A 590 -27.81 -11.36 22.02
N GLY A 591 -27.93 -11.33 20.69
CA GLY A 591 -27.10 -10.52 19.80
C GLY A 591 -25.67 -11.03 19.63
N LEU A 592 -24.79 -10.11 19.22
CA LEU A 592 -23.40 -10.43 18.84
C LEU A 592 -22.62 -11.09 19.98
N ALA A 593 -22.84 -10.68 21.23
CA ALA A 593 -22.13 -11.22 22.38
C ALA A 593 -22.38 -12.72 22.59
N ALA A 594 -23.61 -13.20 22.35
CA ALA A 594 -23.91 -14.64 22.45
C ALA A 594 -23.35 -15.42 21.25
N LEU A 595 -23.37 -14.84 20.05
CA LEU A 595 -22.75 -15.43 18.86
C LEU A 595 -21.23 -15.56 19.04
N ALA A 596 -20.56 -14.52 19.51
CA ALA A 596 -19.12 -14.50 19.75
C ALA A 596 -18.69 -15.51 20.83
N ARG A 597 -19.45 -15.64 21.93
CA ARG A 597 -19.22 -16.69 22.94
C ARG A 597 -19.39 -18.11 22.37
N ALA A 598 -20.31 -18.31 21.43
CA ALA A 598 -20.48 -19.60 20.76
C ALA A 598 -19.25 -20.00 19.93
N TYR A 599 -18.45 -19.02 19.47
CA TYR A 599 -17.18 -19.21 18.78
C TYR A 599 -15.95 -18.92 19.65
N GLN A 600 -16.14 -18.91 20.99
CA GLN A 600 -15.09 -18.73 22.00
C GLN A 600 -14.25 -17.45 21.87
N VAL A 601 -14.84 -16.38 21.32
CA VAL A 601 -14.22 -15.05 21.30
C VAL A 601 -14.36 -14.39 22.67
N ASP A 602 -13.26 -13.90 23.24
CA ASP A 602 -13.26 -13.14 24.48
C ASP A 602 -13.78 -11.71 24.21
N ILE A 603 -14.77 -11.27 24.97
CA ILE A 603 -15.35 -9.92 24.85
C ILE A 603 -15.26 -9.27 26.22
N ASP A 604 -14.40 -8.26 26.34
CA ASP A 604 -14.40 -7.36 27.50
C ASP A 604 -15.73 -6.56 27.51
N GLU A 605 -16.42 -6.56 28.66
CA GLU A 605 -17.75 -5.94 28.87
C GLU A 605 -17.83 -4.43 28.57
#